data_AF-A0A955R5Z9-F1
#
_entry.id   AF-A0A955R5Z9-F1
#
_cell.length_a   1.000
_cell.length_b   1.000
_cell.length_c   1.000
_cell.angle_alpha   90.00
_cell.angle_beta   90.00
_cell.angle_gamma   90.00
#
_symmetry.space_group_name_H-M   'P 1'
#
loop_
_entity.id
_entity.type
_entity.pdbx_description
1 polymer ?
#
loop_
_entity_poly.entity_id
_entity_poly.type
_entity_poly.pdbx_seq_one_letter_code
_entity_poly.pdbx_strand_id
1 'polypeptide(L)'
;MWTFLLACTAPPPEPLPPQPGLSVPPVASDARWPALGAPIRGQPPTFPEGFGQHVVMVDPGHGTGSNQGAISCWCTEESVYTMRASRALAEALEATGHFRVLLARTDDRGPSYRARIAAAVAAGA
;
A
#
# COMPACT_ATOMS: atom_id res chain seq x y z
N MET A 1 17.01 -15.35 -24.26
CA MET A 1 15.64 -14.84 -24.04
C MET A 1 15.06 -15.64 -22.88
N TRP A 2 15.12 -15.10 -21.65
CA TRP A 2 14.67 -15.81 -20.46
C TRP A 2 13.22 -15.41 -20.17
N THR A 3 12.28 -16.25 -20.61
CA THR A 3 10.86 -16.12 -20.25
C THR A 3 10.66 -16.76 -18.89
N PHE A 4 10.72 -15.97 -17.80
CA PHE A 4 10.19 -16.39 -16.51
C PHE A 4 8.66 -16.27 -16.55
N LEU A 5 7.99 -17.31 -17.04
CA LEU A 5 6.57 -17.53 -16.79
C LEU A 5 6.41 -17.98 -15.33
N LEU A 6 6.35 -17.04 -14.39
CA LEU A 6 5.78 -17.34 -13.07
C LEU A 6 4.27 -17.51 -13.24
N ALA A 7 3.86 -18.72 -13.58
CA ALA A 7 2.44 -19.08 -13.58
C ALA A 7 1.95 -19.08 -12.12
N CYS A 8 0.99 -18.20 -11.82
CA CYS A 8 0.35 -18.09 -10.50
C CYS A 8 -0.46 -19.34 -10.09
N THR A 9 -0.43 -20.38 -10.91
CA THR A 9 -1.03 -21.70 -10.72
C THR A 9 -0.04 -22.73 -10.17
N ALA A 10 1.26 -22.40 -10.06
CA ALA A 10 2.23 -23.30 -9.45
C ALA A 10 2.00 -23.40 -7.92
N PRO A 11 2.12 -24.60 -7.32
CA PRO A 11 2.09 -24.74 -5.87
C PRO A 11 3.15 -23.84 -5.23
N PRO A 12 2.93 -23.33 -4.00
CA PRO A 12 3.92 -22.51 -3.32
C PRO A 12 5.26 -23.24 -3.34
N PRO A 13 6.37 -22.57 -3.72
CA PRO A 13 7.66 -23.22 -3.77
C PRO A 13 7.97 -23.81 -2.39
N GLU A 14 8.49 -25.04 -2.39
CA GLU A 14 8.99 -25.68 -1.18
C GLU A 14 9.98 -24.72 -0.50
N PRO A 15 9.95 -24.58 0.85
CA PRO A 15 10.87 -23.69 1.54
C PRO A 15 12.30 -23.99 1.09
N LEU A 16 13.01 -22.97 0.63
CA LEU A 16 14.40 -23.15 0.23
C LEU A 16 15.17 -23.75 1.40
N PRO A 17 16.05 -24.74 1.18
CA PRO A 17 16.90 -25.25 2.23
C PRO A 17 17.70 -24.07 2.83
N PRO A 18 17.92 -24.07 4.16
CA PRO A 18 18.67 -23.00 4.81
C PRO A 18 20.01 -22.86 4.09
N GLN A 19 20.23 -21.68 3.50
CA GLN A 19 21.44 -21.41 2.72
C GLN A 19 22.63 -21.39 3.68
N PRO A 20 23.59 -22.33 3.59
CA PRO A 20 24.76 -22.29 4.44
C PRO A 20 25.59 -21.07 4.09
N GLY A 21 25.79 -20.17 5.07
CA GLY A 21 26.79 -19.11 4.99
C GLY A 21 26.27 -17.67 4.86
N LEU A 22 24.97 -17.41 4.84
CA LEU A 22 24.47 -16.04 5.04
C LEU A 22 24.43 -15.72 6.54
N SER A 23 25.60 -15.41 7.10
CA SER A 23 25.70 -14.71 8.38
C SER A 23 25.10 -13.32 8.17
N VAL A 24 23.83 -13.13 8.53
CA VAL A 24 23.25 -11.78 8.67
C VAL A 24 24.06 -11.08 9.75
N PRO A 25 24.81 -10.01 9.44
CA PRO A 25 25.53 -9.28 10.48
C PRO A 25 24.52 -8.82 11.54
N PRO A 26 24.88 -8.87 12.84
CA PRO A 26 23.98 -8.39 13.88
C PRO A 26 23.57 -6.96 13.55
N VAL A 27 22.27 -6.74 13.46
CA VAL A 27 21.69 -5.41 13.29
C VAL A 27 22.14 -4.59 14.49
N ALA A 28 22.91 -3.53 14.25
CA ALA A 28 23.33 -2.63 15.30
C ALA A 28 22.08 -2.04 15.97
N SER A 29 21.99 -2.08 17.30
CA SER A 29 20.80 -1.64 18.05
C SER A 29 20.47 -0.16 17.86
N ASP A 30 21.43 0.62 17.37
CA ASP A 30 21.35 2.04 17.06
C ASP A 30 21.20 2.32 15.56
N ALA A 31 20.99 1.29 14.73
CA ALA A 31 20.76 1.43 13.30
C ALA A 31 19.63 2.43 13.05
N ARG A 32 19.94 3.51 12.32
CA ARG A 32 18.99 4.53 11.90
C ARG A 32 18.59 4.28 10.47
N TRP A 33 17.31 4.48 10.15
CA TRP A 33 16.83 4.44 8.78
C TRP A 33 17.70 5.37 7.89
N PRO A 34 18.19 4.91 6.72
CA PRO A 34 17.79 3.70 5.99
C PRO A 34 18.71 2.48 6.18
N ALA A 35 19.48 2.40 7.27
CA ALA A 35 20.38 1.26 7.51
C ALA A 35 19.63 -0.08 7.61
N LEU A 36 20.27 -1.15 7.16
CA LEU A 36 19.72 -2.51 7.22
C LEU A 36 19.39 -2.89 8.67
N GLY A 37 18.15 -3.30 8.91
CA GLY A 37 17.64 -3.69 10.23
C GLY A 37 17.25 -2.53 11.14
N ALA A 38 17.41 -1.27 10.71
CA ALA A 38 16.86 -0.14 11.45
C ALA A 38 15.33 -0.27 11.59
N PRO A 39 14.76 -0.14 12.80
CA PRO A 39 13.32 -0.20 12.98
C PRO A 39 12.65 1.00 12.32
N ILE A 40 11.61 0.75 11.52
CA ILE A 40 10.71 1.82 11.05
C ILE A 40 9.79 2.16 12.21
N ARG A 41 9.95 3.37 12.76
CA ARG A 41 9.08 3.90 13.81
C ARG A 41 8.17 4.96 13.21
N GLY A 42 6.86 4.72 13.26
CA GLY A 42 5.88 5.75 12.93
C GLY A 42 5.98 6.88 13.95
N GLN A 43 6.07 8.13 13.48
CA GLN A 43 5.90 9.28 14.35
C GLN A 43 4.39 9.57 14.48
N PRO A 44 3.88 9.84 15.70
CA PRO A 44 2.53 10.33 15.85
C PRO A 44 2.35 11.63 15.05
N PRO A 45 1.23 11.81 14.32
CA PRO A 45 1.00 13.05 13.59
C PRO A 45 0.81 14.22 14.59
N THR A 46 1.35 15.38 14.23
CA THR A 46 1.18 16.63 14.98
C THR A 46 0.46 17.65 14.10
N PHE A 47 -0.51 18.36 14.68
CA PHE A 47 -1.31 19.35 13.96
C PHE A 47 -1.11 20.74 14.58
N PRO A 48 -0.95 21.80 13.76
CA PRO A 48 -0.90 23.16 14.26
C PRO A 48 -2.24 23.59 14.85
N GLU A 49 -2.23 24.66 15.65
CA GLU A 49 -3.47 25.30 16.11
C GLU A 49 -4.33 25.74 14.93
N GLY A 50 -5.63 25.47 15.00
CA GLY A 50 -6.58 25.82 13.94
C GLY A 50 -6.51 24.93 12.69
N PHE A 51 -5.83 23.78 12.73
CA PHE A 51 -5.77 22.86 11.57
C PHE A 51 -7.15 22.44 11.05
N GLY A 52 -8.14 22.29 11.93
CA GLY A 52 -9.51 21.97 11.52
C GLY A 52 -9.66 20.56 10.94
N GLN A 53 -10.69 20.37 10.11
CA GLN A 53 -10.97 19.11 9.42
C GLN A 53 -10.76 19.28 7.90
N HIS A 54 -10.04 18.35 7.28
CA HIS A 54 -9.78 18.33 5.85
C HIS A 54 -10.42 17.11 5.18
N VAL A 55 -10.92 17.29 3.96
CA VAL A 55 -11.35 16.17 3.12
C VAL A 55 -10.15 15.68 2.33
N VAL A 56 -9.92 14.36 2.34
CA VAL A 56 -8.84 13.73 1.56
C VAL A 56 -9.43 12.59 0.75
N MET A 57 -9.13 12.56 -0.55
CA MET A 57 -9.43 11.43 -1.42
C MET A 57 -8.21 10.51 -1.49
N VAL A 58 -8.35 9.27 -1.06
CA VAL A 58 -7.35 8.22 -1.26
C VAL A 58 -7.78 7.39 -2.46
N ASP A 59 -6.90 7.23 -3.44
CA ASP A 59 -7.19 6.46 -4.65
C ASP A 59 -6.50 5.08 -4.62
N PRO A 60 -7.24 3.99 -4.35
CA PRO A 60 -6.69 2.65 -4.53
C PRO A 60 -6.52 2.38 -6.04
N GLY A 61 -5.28 2.46 -6.50
CA GLY A 61 -4.91 2.23 -7.90
C GLY A 61 -5.42 0.88 -8.43
N HIS A 62 -5.54 0.79 -9.76
CA HIS A 62 -6.05 -0.40 -10.45
C HIS A 62 -7.45 -0.83 -9.97
N GLY A 63 -7.83 -2.08 -10.18
CA GLY A 63 -9.13 -2.64 -9.75
C GLY A 63 -10.32 -2.12 -10.55
N THR A 64 -10.10 -1.60 -11.77
CA THR A 64 -11.16 -1.22 -12.71
C THR A 64 -11.25 -2.25 -13.82
N GLY A 65 -12.35 -3.01 -13.86
CA GLY A 65 -12.54 -4.06 -14.86
C GLY A 65 -11.43 -5.11 -14.78
N SER A 66 -10.79 -5.43 -15.90
CA SER A 66 -9.68 -6.39 -15.97
C SER A 66 -8.32 -5.81 -15.61
N ASN A 67 -8.23 -4.52 -15.25
CA ASN A 67 -6.95 -3.91 -14.86
C ASN A 67 -6.66 -4.22 -13.39
N GLN A 68 -5.97 -5.33 -13.16
CA GLN A 68 -5.53 -5.79 -11.83
C GLN A 68 -4.18 -5.18 -11.40
N GLY A 69 -3.48 -4.53 -12.33
CA GLY A 69 -2.13 -4.01 -12.13
C GLY A 69 -1.06 -5.11 -12.21
N ALA A 70 0.07 -4.87 -11.56
CA ALA A 70 1.15 -5.86 -11.47
C ALA A 70 0.74 -7.07 -10.60
N ILE A 71 1.42 -8.20 -10.80
CA ILE A 71 1.28 -9.39 -9.95
C ILE A 71 2.62 -9.61 -9.24
N SER A 72 2.57 -9.80 -7.92
CA SER A 72 3.76 -10.06 -7.11
C SER A 72 4.31 -11.49 -7.31
N CYS A 73 5.51 -11.77 -6.80
CA CYS A 73 6.05 -13.13 -6.77
C CYS A 73 5.23 -14.10 -5.88
N TRP A 74 4.35 -13.57 -5.04
CA TRP A 74 3.35 -14.33 -4.26
C TRP A 74 1.99 -14.40 -4.96
N CYS A 75 1.94 -14.13 -6.26
CA CYS A 75 0.74 -14.29 -7.07
C CYS A 75 -0.44 -13.44 -6.60
N THR A 76 -0.15 -12.28 -6.00
CA THR A 76 -1.18 -11.36 -5.50
C THR A 76 -1.22 -10.14 -6.39
N GLU A 77 -2.43 -9.76 -6.79
CA GLU A 77 -2.70 -8.60 -7.64
C GLU A 77 -2.43 -7.29 -6.89
N GLU A 78 -1.87 -6.30 -7.60
CA GLU A 78 -1.63 -4.95 -7.10
C GLU A 78 -2.92 -4.29 -6.60
N SER A 79 -4.03 -4.46 -7.33
CA SER A 79 -5.36 -3.96 -6.96
C SER A 79 -5.80 -4.36 -5.53
N VAL A 80 -5.40 -5.55 -5.08
CA VAL A 80 -5.71 -6.07 -3.73
C VAL A 80 -4.81 -5.38 -2.70
N TYR A 81 -3.52 -5.22 -2.98
CA TYR A 81 -2.60 -4.51 -2.09
C TYR A 81 -2.96 -3.04 -1.94
N THR A 82 -3.24 -2.35 -3.04
CA THR A 82 -3.59 -0.93 -3.01
C THR A 82 -4.88 -0.70 -2.23
N MET A 83 -5.90 -1.54 -2.41
CA MET A 83 -7.15 -1.46 -1.63
C MET A 83 -6.90 -1.66 -0.13
N ARG A 84 -6.10 -2.66 0.26
CA ARG A 84 -5.77 -2.91 1.67
C ARG A 84 -4.99 -1.73 2.28
N ALA A 85 -3.97 -1.24 1.57
CA ALA A 85 -3.16 -0.11 2.01
C ALA A 85 -4.01 1.17 2.13
N SER A 86 -4.88 1.46 1.16
CA SER A 86 -5.75 2.63 1.18
C SER A 86 -6.76 2.60 2.34
N ARG A 87 -7.31 1.43 2.68
CA ARG A 87 -8.20 1.28 3.85
C ARG A 87 -7.46 1.53 5.15
N ALA A 88 -6.29 0.93 5.33
CA ALA A 88 -5.45 1.16 6.51
C ALA A 88 -5.05 2.63 6.65
N LEU A 89 -4.72 3.29 5.52
CA LEU A 89 -4.43 4.73 5.50
C LEU A 89 -5.66 5.56 5.88
N ALA A 90 -6.83 5.24 5.35
CA ALA A 90 -8.07 5.93 5.67
C ALA A 90 -8.39 5.83 7.17
N GLU A 91 -8.33 4.63 7.73
CA GLU A 91 -8.54 4.40 9.17
C GLU A 91 -7.54 5.19 10.01
N ALA A 92 -6.25 5.18 9.64
CA ALA A 92 -5.21 5.91 10.36
C ALA A 92 -5.41 7.44 10.31
N LEU A 93 -5.85 7.99 9.17
CA LEU A 93 -6.15 9.41 9.01
C LEU A 93 -7.42 9.80 9.78
N GLU A 94 -8.50 9.03 9.66
CA GLU A 94 -9.76 9.31 10.35
C GLU A 94 -9.61 9.22 11.88
N ALA A 95 -8.77 8.30 12.37
CA ALA A 95 -8.47 8.17 13.80
C ALA A 95 -7.80 9.42 14.40
N THR A 96 -7.25 10.31 13.58
CA THR A 96 -6.72 11.59 14.07
C THR A 96 -7.82 12.61 14.40
N GLY A 97 -9.05 12.41 13.92
CA GLY A 97 -10.15 13.39 14.02
C GLY A 97 -10.02 14.59 13.08
N HIS A 98 -8.92 14.74 12.36
CA HIS A 98 -8.63 15.89 11.49
C HIS A 98 -8.95 15.64 10.01
N PHE A 99 -9.34 14.43 9.65
CA PHE A 99 -9.60 14.08 8.26
C PHE A 99 -10.97 13.42 8.10
N ARG A 100 -11.65 13.76 7.02
CA ARG A 100 -12.73 12.97 6.44
C ARG A 100 -12.16 12.30 5.19
N VAL A 101 -12.05 10.99 5.18
CA VAL A 101 -11.42 10.27 4.08
C VAL A 101 -12.47 9.70 3.14
N LEU A 102 -12.25 9.88 1.84
CA LEU A 102 -13.05 9.26 0.78
C LEU A 102 -12.14 8.32 0.00
N LEU A 103 -12.64 7.10 -0.27
CA LEU A 103 -11.95 6.18 -1.16
C LEU A 103 -12.50 6.33 -2.57
N ALA A 104 -11.63 6.48 -3.56
CA ALA A 104 -12.03 6.59 -4.97
C ALA A 104 -12.73 5.34 -5.52
N ARG A 105 -12.52 4.18 -4.87
CA ARG A 105 -13.30 2.96 -5.06
C ARG A 105 -13.40 2.21 -3.74
N THR A 106 -14.47 1.43 -3.57
CA THR A 106 -14.69 0.60 -2.39
C THR A 106 -14.73 -0.90 -2.70
N ASP A 107 -14.85 -1.27 -3.97
CA ASP A 107 -14.82 -2.64 -4.50
C ASP A 107 -13.91 -2.76 -5.73
N ASP A 108 -13.93 -3.94 -6.38
CA ASP A 108 -13.15 -4.26 -7.59
C ASP A 108 -13.83 -3.78 -8.88
N ARG A 109 -14.82 -2.89 -8.76
CA ARG A 109 -15.45 -2.18 -9.89
C ARG A 109 -15.06 -0.71 -9.82
N GLY A 110 -13.76 -0.46 -9.85
CA GLY A 110 -13.21 0.88 -9.74
C GLY A 110 -13.67 1.81 -10.87
N PRO A 111 -13.85 3.12 -10.63
CA PRO A 111 -14.19 4.08 -11.67
C PRO A 111 -13.04 4.27 -12.66
N SER A 112 -13.35 4.80 -13.85
CA SER A 112 -12.31 5.22 -14.80
C SER A 112 -11.39 6.28 -14.17
N TYR A 113 -10.16 6.42 -14.70
CA TYR A 113 -9.22 7.43 -14.21
C TYR A 113 -9.82 8.83 -14.16
N ARG A 114 -10.56 9.22 -15.21
CA ARG A 114 -11.25 10.53 -15.26
C ARG A 114 -12.32 10.66 -14.16
N ALA A 115 -13.07 9.60 -13.88
CA ALA A 115 -14.08 9.62 -12.84
C ALA A 115 -13.48 9.71 -11.42
N ARG A 116 -12.29 9.12 -11.19
CA ARG A 116 -11.54 9.26 -9.93
C ARG A 116 -11.18 10.72 -9.65
N ILE A 117 -10.64 11.41 -10.66
CA ILE A 117 -10.31 12.85 -10.56
C ILE A 117 -11.58 13.67 -10.35
N ALA A 118 -12.63 13.41 -11.14
CA ALA A 118 -13.89 14.15 -11.02
C ALA A 118 -14.51 14.00 -9.62
N ALA A 119 -14.43 12.81 -9.02
CA ALA A 119 -14.91 12.56 -7.67
C ALA A 119 -14.10 13.34 -6.61
N ALA A 120 -12.77 13.42 -6.75
CA ALA A 120 -11.92 14.23 -5.85
C ALA A 120 -12.32 15.71 -5.92
N VAL A 121 -12.41 16.27 -7.14
CA VAL A 121 -12.81 17.66 -7.37
C VAL A 121 -14.20 17.94 -6.80
N ALA A 122 -15.18 17.06 -7.03
CA ALA A 122 -16.54 17.21 -6.53
C ALA A 122 -16.61 17.16 -4.99
N ALA A 123 -15.69 16.44 -4.35
CA ALA A 123 -15.59 16.35 -2.89
C ALA A 123 -14.81 17.52 -2.26
N GLY A 124 -14.18 18.37 -3.06
CA GLY A 124 -13.27 19.42 -2.56
C GLY A 124 -11.99 18.86 -1.93
N ALA A 125 -11.55 17.69 -2.42
CA ALA A 125 -10.35 16.99 -1.99
C ALA A 125 -9.18 17.20 -2.95
#